data_AF-A0A7V3S1B4-F1
#
_entry.id   AF-A0A7V3S1B4-F1
#
_cell.length_a   1.000
_cell.length_b   1.000
_cell.length_c   1.000
_cell.angle_alpha   90.00
_cell.angle_beta   90.00
_cell.angle_gamma   90.00
#
_symmetry.space_group_name_H-M   'P 1'
#
loop_
_entity.id
_entity.type
_entity.pdbx_description
1 polymer ?
#
loop_
_entity_poly.entity_id
_entity_poly.type
_entity_poly.pdbx_seq_one_letter_code
_entity_poly.pdbx_strand_id
1 'polypeptide(L)'
;YYAVARAISGGPVYITDRPGRTRLEYLRPLVYEDGRIIFADEPGLPAIASILENPYESGKPLVAFARTGDSGVLAGWNVDRKYRKVKSEFSPGEVPGLQGGRFAVYDYFQSTVRSMEREQKFPVEFRPWQVRLFVIAPVRNGFAAIGLAEKYLAPATIRKLVVSEDKALLTLAESGKFAAFVDAKPQSVKADGKEMFPASASYANNLLVVELPPAAKPVELEIVFRKGIEK
;
A
#
# COMPACT_ATOMS: atom_id res chain seq x y z
N TYR A 1 5.06 12.37 -8.06
CA TYR A 1 3.83 13.19 -8.02
C TYR A 1 2.77 12.65 -8.98
N TYR A 2 2.89 12.88 -10.30
CA TYR A 2 1.83 12.52 -11.26
C TYR A 2 1.59 11.02 -11.47
N ALA A 3 2.63 10.19 -11.29
CA ALA A 3 2.46 8.74 -11.40
C ALA A 3 1.52 8.19 -10.31
N VAL A 4 1.65 8.67 -9.07
CA VAL A 4 0.72 8.33 -7.98
C VAL A 4 -0.71 8.81 -8.28
N ALA A 5 -0.87 10.01 -8.85
CA ALA A 5 -2.18 10.51 -9.24
C ALA A 5 -2.85 9.62 -10.31
N ARG A 6 -2.07 9.14 -11.29
CA ARG A 6 -2.54 8.17 -12.28
C ARG A 6 -2.93 6.83 -11.65
N ALA A 7 -2.13 6.33 -10.70
CA ALA A 7 -2.44 5.10 -9.97
C ALA A 7 -3.79 5.20 -9.24
N ILE A 8 -3.97 6.26 -8.46
CA ILE A 8 -5.17 6.45 -7.63
C ILE A 8 -6.40 6.76 -8.47
N SER A 9 -6.26 7.52 -9.56
CA SER A 9 -7.39 7.91 -10.39
C SER A 9 -8.14 6.71 -11.02
N GLY A 10 -7.45 5.60 -11.29
CA GLY A 10 -8.00 4.50 -12.09
C GLY A 10 -8.23 4.86 -13.57
N GLY A 11 -7.72 6.01 -14.02
CA GLY A 11 -7.83 6.49 -15.39
C GLY A 11 -6.71 5.96 -16.32
N PRO A 12 -6.81 6.23 -17.63
CA PRO A 12 -5.80 5.82 -18.60
C PRO A 12 -4.43 6.47 -18.35
N VAL A 13 -3.35 5.70 -18.59
CA VAL A 13 -1.97 6.16 -18.44
C VAL A 13 -1.38 6.50 -19.80
N TYR A 14 -1.35 7.79 -20.14
CA TYR A 14 -0.65 8.29 -21.32
C TYR A 14 0.75 8.83 -20.99
N ILE A 15 1.70 8.49 -21.84
CA ILE A 15 3.10 8.95 -21.78
C ILE A 15 3.37 9.72 -23.07
N THR A 16 3.86 10.95 -22.93
CA THR A 16 4.21 11.84 -24.05
C THR A 16 5.68 12.26 -23.99
N ASP A 17 6.48 11.53 -23.20
CA ASP A 17 7.92 11.74 -23.11
C ASP A 17 8.58 11.49 -24.46
N ARG A 18 9.67 12.23 -24.74
CA ARG A 18 10.49 11.96 -25.93
C ARG A 18 11.03 10.51 -25.86
N PRO A 19 11.11 9.79 -27.00
CA PRO A 19 11.76 8.49 -27.04
C PRO A 19 13.14 8.50 -26.36
N GLY A 20 13.42 7.51 -25.52
CA GLY A 20 14.66 7.41 -24.75
C GLY A 20 14.78 8.36 -23.55
N ARG A 21 13.78 9.20 -23.27
CA ARG A 21 13.74 10.09 -22.09
C ARG A 21 12.74 9.65 -21.02
N THR A 22 12.01 8.57 -21.27
CA THR A 22 11.04 8.02 -20.32
C THR A 22 11.72 7.50 -19.06
N ARG A 23 11.23 7.97 -17.92
CA ARG A 23 11.72 7.57 -16.59
C ARG A 23 10.94 6.37 -16.07
N LEU A 24 11.42 5.17 -16.42
CA LEU A 24 10.75 3.91 -16.11
C LEU A 24 10.57 3.66 -14.61
N GLU A 25 11.37 4.28 -13.75
CA GLU A 25 11.26 4.15 -12.29
C GLU A 25 9.92 4.66 -11.74
N TYR A 26 9.23 5.54 -12.45
CA TYR A 26 7.88 6.00 -12.07
C TYR A 26 6.75 5.25 -12.76
N LEU A 27 7.07 4.51 -13.82
CA LEU A 27 6.08 3.75 -14.59
C LEU A 27 6.01 2.30 -14.12
N ARG A 28 7.14 1.69 -13.74
CA ARG A 28 7.19 0.32 -13.20
C ARG A 28 6.24 0.09 -12.02
N PRO A 29 6.07 1.04 -11.07
CA PRO A 29 5.08 0.88 -10.00
C PRO A 29 3.60 0.91 -10.44
N LEU A 30 3.31 1.32 -11.69
CA LEU A 30 1.95 1.38 -12.26
C LEU A 30 1.54 0.11 -13.01
N VAL A 31 2.49 -0.75 -13.37
CA VAL A 31 2.27 -1.87 -14.28
C VAL A 31 2.78 -3.17 -13.68
N TYR A 32 2.15 -4.28 -14.06
CA TYR A 32 2.72 -5.62 -13.94
C TYR A 32 3.90 -5.76 -14.91
N GLU A 33 4.78 -6.75 -14.72
CA GLU A 33 5.92 -6.94 -15.62
C GLU A 33 5.51 -7.29 -17.06
N ASP A 34 4.29 -7.81 -17.25
CA ASP A 34 3.73 -8.07 -18.59
C ASP A 34 3.15 -6.81 -19.25
N GLY A 35 3.29 -5.64 -18.62
CA GLY A 35 2.86 -4.35 -19.14
C GLY A 35 1.41 -4.00 -18.88
N ARG A 36 0.59 -4.90 -18.30
CA ARG A 36 -0.77 -4.56 -17.88
C ARG A 36 -0.73 -3.51 -16.77
N ILE A 37 -1.61 -2.51 -16.87
CA ILE A 37 -1.78 -1.49 -15.84
C ILE A 37 -2.43 -2.12 -14.61
N ILE A 38 -1.92 -1.77 -13.43
CA ILE A 38 -2.52 -2.14 -12.15
C ILE A 38 -3.65 -1.13 -11.88
N PHE A 39 -4.88 -1.63 -11.81
CA PHE A 39 -6.05 -0.84 -11.46
C PHE A 39 -6.55 -1.21 -10.07
N ALA A 40 -7.17 -0.24 -9.40
CA ALA A 40 -8.00 -0.48 -8.23
C ALA A 40 -9.37 -1.00 -8.69
N ASP A 41 -10.11 -1.65 -7.79
CA ASP A 41 -11.45 -2.18 -8.10
C ASP A 41 -12.50 -1.06 -8.19
N GLU A 42 -12.20 0.08 -7.57
CA GLU A 42 -13.06 1.25 -7.53
C GLU A 42 -12.33 2.50 -8.06
N PRO A 43 -13.06 3.48 -8.62
CA PRO A 43 -12.46 4.73 -9.06
C PRO A 43 -11.84 5.51 -7.89
N GLY A 44 -10.85 6.33 -8.21
CA GLY A 44 -10.30 7.27 -7.24
C GLY A 44 -11.34 8.30 -6.80
N LEU A 45 -11.56 8.42 -5.49
CA LEU A 45 -12.50 9.37 -4.89
C LEU A 45 -11.77 10.35 -3.98
N PRO A 46 -12.24 11.61 -3.84
CA PRO A 46 -11.71 12.52 -2.85
C PRO A 46 -11.96 11.98 -1.44
N ALA A 47 -10.94 12.05 -0.57
CA ALA A 47 -11.11 11.74 0.84
C ALA A 47 -11.90 12.86 1.54
N ILE A 48 -12.57 12.54 2.65
CA ILE A 48 -13.40 13.50 3.39
C ILE A 48 -12.62 14.77 3.75
N ALA A 49 -11.35 14.60 4.15
CA ALA A 49 -10.43 15.71 4.45
C ALA A 49 -10.27 16.74 3.31
N SER A 50 -10.59 16.38 2.06
CA SER A 50 -10.41 17.21 0.87
C SER A 50 -11.72 17.63 0.18
N ILE A 51 -12.89 17.18 0.63
CA ILE A 51 -14.18 17.43 -0.04
C ILE A 51 -14.67 18.87 0.17
N LEU A 52 -14.49 19.42 1.38
CA LEU A 52 -15.14 20.68 1.79
C LEU A 52 -14.21 21.92 1.75
N GLU A 53 -12.95 21.76 1.36
CA GLU A 53 -11.97 22.84 1.37
C GLU A 53 -11.18 22.87 0.07
N ASN A 54 -10.84 24.07 -0.42
CA ASN A 54 -9.98 24.23 -1.60
C ASN A 54 -8.50 24.03 -1.20
N PRO A 55 -7.86 22.91 -1.59
CA PRO A 55 -6.48 22.63 -1.18
C PRO A 55 -5.44 23.58 -1.81
N TYR A 56 -5.84 24.34 -2.84
CA TYR A 56 -4.97 25.33 -3.48
C TYR A 56 -4.71 26.56 -2.58
N GLU A 57 -5.59 26.82 -1.61
CA GLU A 57 -5.57 28.02 -0.76
C GLU A 57 -5.60 27.72 0.74
N SER A 58 -6.21 26.60 1.15
CA SER A 58 -6.48 26.27 2.56
C SER A 58 -5.23 25.94 3.40
N GLY A 59 -4.10 25.68 2.75
CA GLY A 59 -2.91 25.17 3.44
C GLY A 59 -3.06 23.70 3.88
N LYS A 60 -4.02 22.96 3.30
CA LYS A 60 -4.18 21.51 3.43
C LYS A 60 -3.86 20.81 2.10
N PRO A 61 -3.41 19.55 2.11
CA PRO A 61 -3.18 18.79 0.89
C PRO A 61 -4.50 18.45 0.17
N LEU A 62 -4.43 18.26 -1.14
CA LEU A 62 -5.45 17.50 -1.88
C LEU A 62 -5.33 16.04 -1.46
N VAL A 63 -6.43 15.37 -1.13
CA VAL A 63 -6.41 13.97 -0.66
C VAL A 63 -7.43 13.14 -1.42
N ALA A 64 -7.01 11.98 -1.91
CA ALA A 64 -7.86 11.02 -2.61
C ALA A 64 -7.51 9.59 -2.20
N PHE A 65 -8.45 8.68 -2.36
CA PHE A 65 -8.26 7.27 -2.12
C PHE A 65 -8.81 6.42 -3.26
N ALA A 66 -8.35 5.18 -3.34
CA ALA A 66 -8.96 4.12 -4.14
C ALA A 66 -9.01 2.83 -3.32
N ARG A 67 -10.00 1.98 -3.56
CA ARG A 67 -10.17 0.69 -2.86
C ARG A 67 -9.90 -0.48 -3.79
N THR A 68 -9.31 -1.52 -3.21
CA THR A 68 -9.10 -2.79 -3.90
C THR A 68 -9.06 -3.95 -2.91
N GLY A 69 -9.82 -5.00 -3.21
CA GLY A 69 -10.16 -6.06 -2.26
C GLY A 69 -10.70 -5.48 -0.96
N ASP A 70 -10.15 -5.93 0.15
CA ASP A 70 -10.52 -5.46 1.50
C ASP A 70 -9.68 -4.25 1.97
N SER A 71 -8.83 -3.70 1.10
CA SER A 71 -7.84 -2.69 1.43
C SER A 71 -8.09 -1.38 0.67
N GLY A 72 -7.44 -0.31 1.15
CA GLY A 72 -7.47 1.00 0.55
C GLY A 72 -6.09 1.56 0.31
N VAL A 73 -5.97 2.46 -0.64
CA VAL A 73 -4.77 3.27 -0.85
C VAL A 73 -5.17 4.74 -0.76
N LEU A 74 -4.58 5.44 0.21
CA LEU A 74 -4.81 6.87 0.47
C LEU A 74 -3.59 7.67 0.02
N ALA A 75 -3.81 8.73 -0.74
CA ALA A 75 -2.75 9.59 -1.26
C ALA A 75 -3.06 11.06 -0.99
N GLY A 76 -2.01 11.80 -0.63
CA GLY A 76 -2.07 13.24 -0.42
C GLY A 76 -1.06 13.97 -1.28
N TRP A 77 -1.44 15.13 -1.80
CA TRP A 77 -0.59 16.00 -2.62
C TRP A 77 -0.58 17.42 -2.07
N ASN A 78 0.61 18.00 -1.92
CA ASN A 78 0.71 19.44 -1.70
C ASN A 78 0.51 20.18 -3.02
N VAL A 79 -0.59 20.91 -3.12
CA VAL A 79 -0.97 21.78 -4.24
C VAL A 79 -1.04 23.25 -3.83
N ASP A 80 -0.52 23.63 -2.66
CA ASP A 80 -0.64 25.01 -2.16
C ASP A 80 -0.03 26.01 -3.14
N ARG A 81 -0.83 27.00 -3.59
CA ARG A 81 -0.42 28.01 -4.58
C ARG A 81 0.81 28.80 -4.16
N LYS A 82 0.98 29.01 -2.87
CA LYS A 82 2.08 29.81 -2.30
C LYS A 82 3.33 28.97 -2.04
N TYR A 83 3.37 27.73 -2.50
CA TYR A 83 4.48 26.80 -2.29
C TYR A 83 4.83 26.67 -0.81
N ARG A 84 3.83 26.70 0.07
CA ARG A 84 4.04 26.51 1.51
C ARG A 84 4.11 25.03 1.85
N LYS A 85 4.75 24.72 2.97
CA LYS A 85 4.55 23.41 3.60
C LYS A 85 3.11 23.31 4.10
N VAL A 86 2.49 22.15 3.89
CA VAL A 86 1.15 21.87 4.40
C VAL A 86 1.20 20.71 5.38
N LYS A 87 0.30 20.73 6.36
CA LYS A 87 0.15 19.69 7.38
C LYS A 87 -1.28 19.20 7.38
N SER A 88 -1.45 17.91 7.64
CA SER A 88 -2.75 17.28 7.80
C SER A 88 -2.64 16.14 8.79
N GLU A 89 -3.78 15.61 9.20
CA GLU A 89 -3.88 14.39 9.98
C GLU A 89 -4.75 13.42 9.21
N PHE A 90 -4.28 12.18 9.06
CA PHE A 90 -5.04 11.13 8.40
C PHE A 90 -5.38 10.03 9.39
N SER A 91 -6.42 9.26 9.08
CA SER A 91 -6.80 8.04 9.79
C SER A 91 -7.21 6.98 8.76
N PRO A 92 -7.27 5.70 9.14
CA PRO A 92 -7.90 4.68 8.29
C PRO A 92 -9.34 5.02 7.86
N GLY A 93 -10.07 5.81 8.66
CA GLY A 93 -11.42 6.31 8.37
C GLY A 93 -11.53 7.21 7.14
N GLU A 94 -10.42 7.79 6.65
CA GLU A 94 -10.39 8.56 5.39
C GLU A 94 -10.67 7.71 4.14
N VAL A 95 -10.69 6.38 4.29
CA VAL A 95 -11.11 5.43 3.25
C VAL A 95 -12.43 4.77 3.67
N PRO A 96 -13.58 5.34 3.27
CA PRO A 96 -14.89 4.77 3.55
C PRO A 96 -15.02 3.33 3.05
N GLY A 97 -15.73 2.49 3.80
CA GLY A 97 -16.09 1.13 3.40
C GLY A 97 -15.07 0.04 3.70
N LEU A 98 -13.88 0.36 4.22
CA LEU A 98 -12.97 -0.65 4.79
C LEU A 98 -13.62 -1.35 5.99
N GLN A 99 -13.49 -2.68 6.07
CA GLN A 99 -14.07 -3.50 7.13
C GLN A 99 -13.06 -3.80 8.25
N GLY A 100 -13.53 -3.95 9.49
CA GLY A 100 -12.69 -4.22 10.67
C GLY A 100 -12.47 -3.00 11.59
N GLY A 101 -11.80 -3.23 12.72
CA GLY A 101 -11.52 -2.20 13.73
C GLY A 101 -10.06 -1.75 13.83
N ARG A 102 -9.12 -2.57 13.33
CA ARG A 102 -7.68 -2.32 13.38
C ARG A 102 -7.08 -2.48 11.99
N PHE A 103 -6.21 -1.55 11.62
CA PHE A 103 -5.65 -1.42 10.28
C PHE A 103 -4.14 -1.25 10.35
N ALA A 104 -3.43 -1.87 9.40
CA ALA A 104 -2.05 -1.56 9.12
C ALA A 104 -2.01 -0.39 8.13
N VAL A 105 -1.33 0.70 8.51
CA VAL A 105 -1.06 1.85 7.65
C VAL A 105 0.39 1.80 7.23
N TYR A 106 0.65 1.40 5.98
CA TYR A 106 1.97 1.29 5.39
C TYR A 106 2.30 2.54 4.57
N ASP A 107 3.38 3.25 4.92
CA ASP A 107 3.90 4.36 4.14
C ASP A 107 4.82 3.84 3.03
N TYR A 108 4.37 3.99 1.78
CA TYR A 108 5.08 3.53 0.59
C TYR A 108 6.48 4.15 0.46
N PHE A 109 6.62 5.45 0.71
CA PHE A 109 7.90 6.16 0.49
C PHE A 109 8.89 5.94 1.62
N GLN A 110 8.40 5.72 2.85
CA GLN A 110 9.25 5.47 4.02
C GLN A 110 9.49 3.98 4.27
N SER A 111 8.73 3.09 3.62
CA SER A 111 8.76 1.64 3.89
C SER A 111 8.59 1.33 5.38
N THR A 112 7.61 1.98 6.02
CA THR A 112 7.27 1.77 7.43
C THR A 112 5.81 1.42 7.57
N VAL A 113 5.46 0.71 8.64
CA VAL A 113 4.07 0.34 8.95
C VAL A 113 3.74 0.70 10.39
N ARG A 114 2.47 0.98 10.64
CA ARG A 114 1.91 1.18 11.98
C ARG A 114 0.54 0.53 12.06
N SER A 115 0.21 -0.03 13.22
CA SER A 115 -1.15 -0.48 13.53
C SER A 115 -1.95 0.70 14.07
N MET A 116 -3.17 0.89 13.57
CA MET A 116 -4.05 1.99 13.95
C MET A 116 -5.50 1.53 14.07
N GLU A 117 -6.23 2.12 14.99
CA GLU A 117 -7.69 2.04 15.00
C GLU A 117 -8.29 2.94 13.91
N ARG A 118 -9.56 2.71 13.55
CA ARG A 118 -10.22 3.41 12.43
C ARG A 118 -10.11 4.93 12.49
N GLU A 119 -10.41 5.51 13.65
CA GLU A 119 -10.45 6.97 13.85
C GLU A 119 -9.15 7.52 14.46
N GLN A 120 -8.17 6.65 14.71
CA GLN A 120 -6.89 7.09 15.24
C GLN A 120 -6.14 7.90 14.18
N LYS A 121 -5.79 9.13 14.54
CA LYS A 121 -5.13 10.08 13.64
C LYS A 121 -3.61 10.00 13.73
N PHE A 122 -2.94 10.25 12.61
CA PHE A 122 -1.50 10.45 12.57
C PHE A 122 -1.14 11.69 11.73
N PRO A 123 -0.14 12.47 12.16
CA PRO A 123 0.24 13.68 11.45
C PRO A 123 1.03 13.37 10.19
N VAL A 124 0.80 14.16 9.15
CA VAL A 124 1.51 14.10 7.87
C VAL A 124 1.90 15.52 7.43
N GLU A 125 3.18 15.73 7.16
CA GLU A 125 3.71 16.96 6.59
C GLU A 125 4.10 16.75 5.12
N PHE A 126 3.87 17.78 4.31
CA PHE A 126 4.21 17.83 2.90
C PHE A 126 5.02 19.09 2.58
N ARG A 127 6.19 18.90 1.99
CA ARG A 127 6.93 19.94 1.27
C ARG A 127 6.17 20.34 -0.01
N PRO A 128 6.48 21.50 -0.61
CA PRO A 128 5.89 21.90 -1.89
C PRO A 128 6.07 20.80 -2.93
N TRP A 129 4.99 20.48 -3.68
CA TRP A 129 4.95 19.41 -4.67
C TRP A 129 5.28 18.00 -4.15
N GLN A 130 5.21 17.78 -2.83
CA GLN A 130 5.36 16.45 -2.27
C GLN A 130 4.06 15.66 -2.42
N VAL A 131 4.22 14.37 -2.68
CA VAL A 131 3.17 13.36 -2.58
C VAL A 131 3.49 12.42 -1.42
N ARG A 132 2.45 11.96 -0.72
CA ARG A 132 2.52 10.85 0.24
C ARG A 132 1.50 9.80 -0.17
N LEU A 133 1.82 8.54 0.10
CA LEU A 133 1.04 7.39 -0.35
C LEU A 133 1.04 6.35 0.77
N PHE A 134 -0.16 5.95 1.18
CA PHE A 134 -0.38 5.03 2.28
C PHE A 134 -1.27 3.88 1.83
N VAL A 135 -0.85 2.64 2.10
CA VAL A 135 -1.72 1.47 2.01
C VAL A 135 -2.37 1.27 3.38
N ILE A 136 -3.68 1.10 3.40
CA ILE A 136 -4.49 0.84 4.59
C ILE A 136 -5.12 -0.53 4.42
N ALA A 137 -4.61 -1.51 5.16
CA ALA A 137 -5.04 -2.90 5.07
C ALA A 137 -5.63 -3.38 6.41
N PRO A 138 -6.75 -4.10 6.44
CA PRO A 138 -7.35 -4.57 7.68
C PRO A 138 -6.50 -5.64 8.35
N VAL A 139 -6.32 -5.53 9.66
CA VAL A 139 -5.59 -6.52 10.46
C VAL A 139 -6.55 -7.61 10.91
N ARG A 140 -6.30 -8.84 10.47
CA ARG A 140 -7.03 -10.06 10.86
C ARG A 140 -6.05 -11.01 11.53
N ASN A 141 -6.37 -11.49 12.74
CA ASN A 141 -5.51 -12.40 13.51
C ASN A 141 -4.05 -11.93 13.64
N GLY A 142 -3.83 -10.61 13.74
CA GLY A 142 -2.47 -10.04 13.85
C GLY A 142 -1.72 -9.91 12.53
N PHE A 143 -2.37 -10.12 11.39
CA PHE A 143 -1.78 -10.02 10.06
C PHE A 143 -2.58 -9.08 9.15
N ALA A 144 -1.88 -8.27 8.35
CA ALA A 144 -2.47 -7.54 7.22
C ALA A 144 -1.54 -7.58 6.01
N ALA A 145 -2.06 -8.00 4.86
CA ALA A 145 -1.29 -8.01 3.62
C ALA A 145 -1.26 -6.60 3.00
N ILE A 146 -0.05 -6.11 2.70
CA ILE A 146 0.13 -4.85 1.97
C ILE A 146 0.18 -5.11 0.46
N GLY A 147 0.84 -6.20 0.04
CA GLY A 147 1.01 -6.59 -1.36
C GLY A 147 2.45 -6.36 -1.85
N LEU A 148 2.63 -6.19 -3.17
CA LEU A 148 3.95 -5.89 -3.74
C LEU A 148 4.32 -4.41 -3.47
N ALA A 149 5.25 -4.19 -2.56
CA ALA A 149 5.60 -2.90 -1.97
C ALA A 149 6.21 -1.90 -2.96
N GLU A 150 6.69 -2.37 -4.10
CA GLU A 150 7.20 -1.56 -5.21
C GLU A 150 6.09 -1.01 -6.12
N LYS A 151 4.83 -1.41 -5.94
CA LYS A 151 3.68 -0.93 -6.72
C LYS A 151 2.91 0.14 -5.96
N TYR A 152 2.41 1.15 -6.67
CA TYR A 152 1.61 2.21 -6.03
C TYR A 152 0.28 1.69 -5.49
N LEU A 153 -0.33 0.73 -6.20
CA LEU A 153 -1.52 0.01 -5.77
C LEU A 153 -1.13 -1.38 -5.28
N ALA A 154 -0.24 -1.46 -4.29
CA ALA A 154 0.28 -2.73 -3.76
C ALA A 154 -0.83 -3.75 -3.43
N PRO A 155 -1.98 -3.39 -2.80
CA PRO A 155 -2.98 -4.39 -2.48
C PRO A 155 -3.65 -5.02 -3.71
N ALA A 156 -3.71 -4.32 -4.85
CA ALA A 156 -4.28 -4.85 -6.09
C ALA A 156 -3.45 -5.98 -6.70
N THR A 157 -2.21 -6.21 -6.22
CA THR A 157 -1.38 -7.33 -6.66
C THR A 157 -1.75 -8.64 -5.97
N ILE A 158 -2.63 -8.61 -4.96
CA ILE A 158 -3.09 -9.79 -4.23
C ILE A 158 -4.35 -10.32 -4.92
N ARG A 159 -4.28 -11.52 -5.52
CA ARG A 159 -5.43 -12.16 -6.17
C ARG A 159 -6.34 -12.87 -5.20
N LYS A 160 -5.76 -13.44 -4.14
CA LYS A 160 -6.47 -14.20 -3.11
C LYS A 160 -5.75 -14.04 -1.79
N LEU A 161 -6.50 -13.91 -0.71
CA LEU A 161 -6.00 -13.86 0.66
C LEU A 161 -6.94 -14.63 1.58
N VAL A 162 -6.38 -15.55 2.36
CA VAL A 162 -7.05 -16.27 3.43
C VAL A 162 -6.19 -16.17 4.68
N VAL A 163 -6.76 -15.68 5.77
CA VAL A 163 -6.06 -15.52 7.05
C VAL A 163 -6.74 -16.39 8.09
N SER A 164 -6.02 -17.40 8.60
CA SER A 164 -6.43 -18.20 9.76
C SER A 164 -5.81 -17.64 11.04
N GLU A 165 -5.98 -18.33 12.17
CA GLU A 165 -5.48 -17.88 13.47
C GLU A 165 -3.94 -17.83 13.56
N ASP A 166 -3.26 -18.68 12.80
CA ASP A 166 -1.83 -18.96 12.90
C ASP A 166 -1.06 -18.78 11.59
N LYS A 167 -1.76 -18.59 10.46
CA LYS A 167 -1.14 -18.42 9.15
C LYS A 167 -1.97 -17.56 8.20
N ALA A 168 -1.29 -17.05 7.18
CA ALA A 168 -1.89 -16.42 6.01
C ALA A 168 -1.46 -17.18 4.75
N LEU A 169 -2.45 -17.47 3.91
CA LEU A 169 -2.26 -18.02 2.57
C LEU A 169 -2.70 -16.96 1.57
N LEU A 170 -1.82 -16.61 0.63
CA LEU A 170 -2.16 -15.65 -0.40
C LEU A 170 -1.56 -16.01 -1.76
N THR A 171 -2.21 -15.52 -2.81
CA THR A 171 -1.75 -15.66 -4.20
C THR A 171 -1.47 -14.27 -4.74
N LEU A 172 -0.24 -14.02 -5.17
CA LEU A 172 0.18 -12.78 -5.81
C LEU A 172 0.08 -12.88 -7.33
N ALA A 173 -0.24 -11.77 -7.98
CA ALA A 173 -0.34 -11.70 -9.43
C ALA A 173 1.00 -11.90 -10.14
N GLU A 174 2.10 -11.54 -9.47
CA GLU A 174 3.47 -11.72 -9.93
C GLU A 174 4.46 -11.80 -8.75
N SER A 175 5.71 -12.15 -9.08
CA SER A 175 6.82 -12.06 -8.14
C SER A 175 7.25 -10.60 -7.94
N GLY A 176 7.97 -10.33 -6.85
CA GLY A 176 8.39 -8.99 -6.46
C GLY A 176 8.70 -8.88 -4.97
N LYS A 177 8.65 -7.65 -4.45
CA LYS A 177 8.92 -7.37 -3.03
C LYS A 177 7.62 -7.37 -2.24
N PHE A 178 7.26 -8.51 -1.66
CA PHE A 178 6.05 -8.60 -0.86
C PHE A 178 6.23 -7.96 0.52
N ALA A 179 5.23 -7.21 0.97
CA ALA A 179 5.16 -6.66 2.32
C ALA A 179 3.86 -7.05 3.04
N ALA A 180 3.98 -7.25 4.35
CA ALA A 180 2.85 -7.46 5.26
C ALA A 180 3.14 -6.86 6.64
N PHE A 181 2.07 -6.46 7.32
CA PHE A 181 2.10 -6.23 8.76
C PHE A 181 1.90 -7.56 9.49
N VAL A 182 2.72 -7.83 10.51
CA VAL A 182 2.58 -8.99 11.38
C VAL A 182 2.87 -8.58 12.83
N ASP A 183 1.97 -8.89 13.77
CA ASP A 183 2.12 -8.57 15.21
C ASP A 183 3.32 -9.32 15.81
N ALA A 184 3.44 -10.61 15.49
CA ALA A 184 4.48 -11.48 15.99
C ALA A 184 5.49 -11.81 14.88
N LYS A 185 6.76 -12.03 15.27
CA LYS A 185 7.78 -12.48 14.33
C LYS A 185 7.33 -13.77 13.63
N PRO A 186 7.31 -13.81 12.28
CA PRO A 186 6.94 -15.02 11.55
C PRO A 186 7.86 -16.19 11.89
N GLN A 187 7.28 -17.38 11.94
CA GLN A 187 8.00 -18.64 12.16
C GLN A 187 8.56 -19.21 10.86
N SER A 188 7.78 -19.12 9.79
CA SER A 188 8.16 -19.55 8.44
C SER A 188 7.49 -18.68 7.39
N VAL A 189 8.15 -18.54 6.26
CA VAL A 189 7.59 -17.90 5.07
C VAL A 189 7.99 -18.76 3.89
N LYS A 190 7.03 -19.26 3.13
CA LYS A 190 7.27 -20.06 1.94
C LYS A 190 6.68 -19.39 0.71
N ALA A 191 7.41 -19.44 -0.39
CA ALA A 191 6.96 -19.05 -1.71
C ALA A 191 7.01 -20.28 -2.63
N ASP A 192 5.87 -20.67 -3.21
CA ASP A 192 5.72 -21.87 -4.03
C ASP A 192 6.33 -23.13 -3.36
N GLY A 193 6.11 -23.25 -2.05
CA GLY A 193 6.65 -24.33 -1.21
C GLY A 193 8.13 -24.21 -0.80
N LYS A 194 8.89 -23.26 -1.36
CA LYS A 194 10.29 -23.01 -1.01
C LYS A 194 10.40 -22.05 0.18
N GLU A 195 11.23 -22.40 1.17
CA GLU A 195 11.46 -21.54 2.34
C GLU A 195 12.19 -20.25 1.97
N MET A 196 11.63 -19.12 2.41
CA MET A 196 12.11 -17.77 2.18
C MET A 196 12.63 -17.12 3.46
N PHE A 197 12.10 -17.51 4.62
CA PHE A 197 12.54 -16.99 5.91
C PHE A 197 13.60 -17.90 6.55
N PRO A 198 14.72 -17.36 7.07
CA PRO A 198 15.07 -15.93 7.18
C PRO A 198 15.90 -15.38 6.00
N ALA A 199 16.31 -16.21 5.03
CA ALA A 199 17.36 -15.84 4.07
C ALA A 199 16.96 -14.74 3.06
N SER A 200 15.69 -14.70 2.66
CA SER A 200 15.13 -13.77 1.66
C SER A 200 13.95 -12.98 2.24
N ALA A 201 13.90 -12.86 3.56
CA ALA A 201 12.88 -12.12 4.26
C ALA A 201 13.46 -11.37 5.46
N SER A 202 12.97 -10.15 5.68
CA SER A 202 13.32 -9.33 6.85
C SER A 202 12.07 -9.02 7.66
N TYR A 203 12.23 -8.99 8.98
CA TYR A 203 11.16 -8.60 9.90
C TYR A 203 11.69 -7.60 10.92
N ALA A 204 11.13 -6.39 10.92
CA ALA A 204 11.45 -5.33 11.87
C ALA A 204 10.25 -4.39 12.04
N ASN A 205 10.01 -3.90 13.27
CA ASN A 205 8.92 -2.97 13.56
C ASN A 205 7.56 -3.42 13.01
N ASN A 206 7.23 -4.71 13.19
CA ASN A 206 6.01 -5.36 12.69
C ASN A 206 5.86 -5.39 11.15
N LEU A 207 6.87 -4.98 10.39
CA LEU A 207 6.90 -5.08 8.95
C LEU A 207 7.67 -6.34 8.53
N LEU A 208 6.96 -7.29 7.92
CA LEU A 208 7.56 -8.37 7.15
C LEU A 208 7.76 -7.90 5.71
N VAL A 209 8.97 -8.09 5.19
CA VAL A 209 9.31 -7.90 3.78
C VAL A 209 9.94 -9.17 3.26
N VAL A 210 9.48 -9.65 2.10
CA VAL A 210 9.95 -10.87 1.46
C VAL A 210 10.35 -10.56 0.02
N GLU A 211 11.60 -10.82 -0.33
CA GLU A 211 12.11 -10.67 -1.70
C GLU A 211 11.84 -11.98 -2.45
N LEU A 212 10.84 -11.97 -3.33
CA LEU A 212 10.45 -13.17 -4.07
C LEU A 212 11.32 -13.33 -5.32
N PRO A 213 11.84 -14.54 -5.58
CA PRO A 213 12.64 -14.78 -6.78
C PRO A 213 11.74 -14.69 -8.03
N PRO A 214 12.30 -14.35 -9.19
CA PRO A 214 11.56 -14.45 -10.45
C PRO A 214 10.97 -15.87 -10.59
N ALA A 215 9.65 -15.95 -10.74
CA ALA A 215 8.89 -17.20 -10.81
C ALA A 215 7.82 -17.10 -11.89
N ALA A 216 7.34 -18.25 -12.36
CA ALA A 216 6.14 -18.29 -13.19
C ALA A 216 4.96 -17.71 -12.39
N LYS A 217 4.13 -16.90 -13.04
CA LYS A 217 3.02 -16.20 -12.39
C LYS A 217 1.76 -17.08 -12.45
N PRO A 218 0.91 -17.15 -11.40
CA PRO A 218 0.98 -16.45 -10.11
C PRO A 218 1.94 -17.08 -9.08
N VAL A 219 2.26 -16.37 -8.00
CA VAL A 219 3.10 -16.85 -6.88
C VAL A 219 2.24 -17.14 -5.66
N GLU A 220 2.40 -18.31 -5.03
CA GLU A 220 1.73 -18.69 -3.80
C GLU A 220 2.61 -18.42 -2.58
N LEU A 221 2.05 -17.76 -1.56
CA LEU A 221 2.73 -17.52 -0.28
C LEU A 221 1.99 -18.15 0.88
N GLU A 222 2.77 -18.80 1.74
CA GLU A 222 2.37 -19.26 3.06
C GLU A 222 3.21 -18.57 4.12
N ILE A 223 2.57 -17.87 5.05
CA ILE A 223 3.23 -17.15 6.14
C ILE A 223 2.65 -17.67 7.45
N VAL A 224 3.49 -18.24 8.31
CA VAL A 224 3.07 -18.77 9.62
C VAL A 224 3.49 -17.80 10.71
N PHE A 225 2.53 -17.32 11.48
CA PHE A 225 2.70 -16.40 12.61
C PHE A 225 1.82 -16.90 13.76
N ARG A 226 2.40 -17.63 14.72
CA ARG A 226 1.64 -18.03 15.90
C ARG A 226 1.33 -16.81 16.75
N LYS A 227 0.07 -16.69 17.18
CA LYS A 227 -0.27 -15.85 18.32
C LYS A 227 0.46 -16.41 19.55
N GLY A 228 1.29 -15.61 20.20
CA GLY A 228 1.77 -15.95 21.54
C GLY A 228 0.53 -16.11 22.42
N ILE A 229 0.32 -17.31 22.97
CA ILE A 229 -0.60 -17.48 24.09
C ILE A 229 0.06 -16.71 25.23
N GLU A 230 -0.42 -15.50 25.51
CA GLU A 230 -0.17 -14.89 26.82
C GLU A 230 -0.75 -15.86 27.85
N LYS A 231 0.13 -16.44 28.67
CA LYS A 231 -0.24 -17.18 29.87
C LYS A 231 -0.60 -16.20 30.98
#